data_AF-D5EXV3-F1
#
_entry.id   AF-D5EXV3-F1
#
_cell.length_a   1.000
_cell.length_b   1.000
_cell.length_c   1.000
_cell.angle_alpha   90.00
_cell.angle_beta   90.00
_cell.angle_gamma   90.00
#
_symmetry.space_group_name_H-M   'P 1'
#
loop_
_entity.id
_entity.type
_entity.pdbx_description
1 polymer ?
#
loop_
_entity_poly.entity_id
_entity_poly.type
_entity_poly.pdbx_seq_one_letter_code
_entity_poly.pdbx_strand_id
1 'polypeptide(L)'
;MVCAQAIYDPKCITMMDAPLEGTDSAFIPALKSVGFVPVENDDEEEGTYHLKGDFYGIKDARLEVTVNDKTKLLSEATVTCGPYRTRELYERNQKYLLGKLQREWGNFKAKGDGSLYILTEYGYIRQSVTLHENGAHSISYYYLNMAPYYKDVSNMGLKGFVQEVITENPVAENPIEHFDEMGKIESTELTERKYNQVGYLISATTTEGGEKKLITYEYNDEGNLKRTIQTNTVSGLKLVTEYKWNDDGEMVQQSQKAFDKTNECIMSVTMKYDIQERDDNDNWTRNQLHITNWLKGQRAQTMEVVQTRTISYWDED
;
A
#
# COMPACT_ATOMS: atom_id res chain seq x y z
N MET A 1 17.41 -8.89 -18.27
CA MET A 1 17.57 -7.78 -17.31
C MET A 1 16.40 -6.83 -17.54
N VAL A 2 15.34 -6.97 -16.74
CA VAL A 2 14.21 -6.05 -16.70
C VAL A 2 13.90 -5.90 -15.22
N CYS A 3 14.60 -4.99 -14.54
CA CYS A 3 14.08 -4.45 -13.29
C CYS A 3 12.87 -3.61 -13.69
N ALA A 4 11.68 -4.21 -13.74
CA ALA A 4 10.43 -3.48 -13.85
C ALA A 4 9.99 -2.99 -12.46
N GLN A 5 10.93 -2.50 -11.65
CA GLN A 5 10.59 -1.72 -10.47
C GLN A 5 10.46 -0.28 -10.91
N ALA A 6 9.34 0.35 -10.53
CA ALA A 6 9.38 1.78 -10.25
C ALA A 6 10.34 1.94 -9.06
N ILE A 7 11.65 2.08 -9.34
CA ILE A 7 12.71 2.27 -8.34
C ILE A 7 12.44 3.50 -7.44
N TYR A 8 11.48 4.34 -7.85
CA TYR A 8 11.05 5.54 -7.16
C TYR A 8 9.63 5.44 -6.53
N ASP A 9 8.95 4.30 -6.59
CA ASP A 9 7.67 4.13 -5.88
C ASP A 9 7.96 3.92 -4.39
N PRO A 10 7.61 4.88 -3.50
CA PRO A 10 7.83 4.75 -2.06
C PRO A 10 7.01 3.62 -1.42
N LYS A 11 6.06 3.03 -2.17
CA LYS A 11 5.23 1.89 -1.76
C LYS A 11 5.84 0.54 -2.17
N CYS A 12 6.93 0.53 -2.92
CA CYS A 12 7.68 -0.70 -3.23
C CYS A 12 8.72 -0.95 -2.16
N ILE A 13 8.73 -2.15 -1.59
CA ILE A 13 9.66 -2.50 -0.52
C ILE A 13 10.93 -3.10 -1.12
N THR A 14 12.08 -2.66 -0.62
CA THR A 14 13.38 -3.27 -0.86
C THR A 14 14.00 -3.77 0.43
N MET A 15 14.93 -4.70 0.30
CA MET A 15 15.76 -5.11 1.41
C MET A 15 17.21 -5.09 0.95
N MET A 16 18.01 -4.18 1.52
CA MET A 16 19.41 -3.99 1.10
C MET A 16 19.51 -3.69 -0.41
N ASP A 17 18.65 -2.80 -0.89
CA ASP A 17 18.48 -2.47 -2.32
C ASP A 17 17.98 -3.63 -3.22
N ALA A 18 17.68 -4.82 -2.69
CA ALA A 18 17.03 -5.88 -3.45
C ALA A 18 15.51 -5.69 -3.49
N PRO A 19 14.86 -5.77 -4.66
CA PRO A 19 13.40 -5.87 -4.76
C PRO A 19 12.85 -6.96 -3.85
N LEU A 20 11.90 -6.60 -3.00
CA LEU A 20 11.12 -7.56 -2.23
C LEU A 20 9.66 -7.53 -2.71
N GLU A 21 9.48 -7.83 -3.99
CA GLU A 21 8.21 -7.70 -4.71
C GLU A 21 8.02 -8.84 -5.72
N GLY A 22 6.76 -9.15 -6.04
CA GLY A 22 6.41 -10.11 -7.08
C GLY A 22 6.47 -11.57 -6.63
N THR A 23 6.54 -12.48 -7.61
CA THR A 23 6.50 -13.93 -7.37
C THR A 23 7.82 -14.46 -6.84
N ASP A 24 7.83 -15.66 -6.29
CA ASP A 24 9.04 -16.41 -5.89
C ASP A 24 10.16 -16.36 -6.94
N SER A 25 9.82 -16.51 -8.22
CA SER A 25 10.74 -16.41 -9.36
C SER A 25 11.36 -15.01 -9.56
N ALA A 26 10.79 -13.97 -8.98
CA ALA A 26 11.28 -12.60 -9.03
C ALA A 26 12.11 -12.23 -7.78
N PHE A 27 11.56 -12.46 -6.58
CA PHE A 27 12.23 -12.02 -5.35
C PHE A 27 13.36 -12.99 -4.92
N ILE A 28 13.27 -14.30 -5.17
CA ILE A 28 14.34 -15.24 -4.76
C ILE A 28 15.67 -14.91 -5.44
N PRO A 29 15.74 -14.65 -6.76
CA PRO A 29 16.98 -14.19 -7.39
C PRO A 29 17.49 -12.84 -6.85
N ALA A 30 16.59 -11.92 -6.48
CA ALA A 30 16.95 -10.63 -5.89
C ALA A 30 17.56 -10.81 -4.49
N LEU A 31 16.98 -11.67 -3.66
CA LEU A 31 17.54 -12.03 -2.35
C LEU A 31 18.93 -12.67 -2.46
N LYS A 32 19.12 -13.53 -3.47
CA LYS A 32 20.42 -14.14 -3.76
C LYS A 32 21.47 -13.11 -4.17
N SER A 33 21.11 -12.05 -4.89
CA SER A 33 22.08 -11.02 -5.30
C SER A 33 22.61 -10.19 -4.13
N VAL A 34 21.84 -10.09 -3.04
CA VAL A 34 22.25 -9.41 -1.79
C VAL A 34 22.79 -10.38 -0.73
N GLY A 35 23.01 -11.65 -1.09
CA GLY A 35 23.76 -12.60 -0.27
C GLY A 35 22.92 -13.53 0.62
N PHE A 36 21.61 -13.59 0.44
CA PHE A 36 20.76 -14.61 1.07
C PHE A 36 20.72 -15.89 0.25
N VAL A 37 20.98 -17.02 0.90
CA VAL A 37 21.02 -18.35 0.27
C VAL A 37 19.94 -19.23 0.89
N PRO A 38 19.14 -19.96 0.08
CA PRO A 38 18.17 -20.91 0.60
C PRO A 38 18.83 -21.96 1.49
N VAL A 39 18.13 -22.32 2.57
CA VAL A 39 18.50 -23.42 3.45
C VAL A 39 17.59 -24.58 3.12
N GLU A 40 18.16 -25.70 2.66
CA GLU A 40 17.39 -26.94 2.51
C GLU A 40 16.93 -27.39 3.90
N ASN A 41 15.61 -27.51 4.08
CA ASN A 41 15.00 -28.05 5.28
C ASN A 41 14.08 -29.21 4.86
N ASP A 42 14.18 -30.35 5.53
CA ASP A 42 13.37 -31.54 5.19
C ASP A 42 11.88 -31.39 5.56
N ASP A 43 11.53 -30.35 6.34
CA ASP A 43 10.18 -30.00 6.78
C ASP A 43 9.72 -28.66 6.16
N GLU A 44 9.86 -28.48 4.85
CA GLU A 44 9.36 -27.28 4.15
C GLU A 44 7.83 -27.22 4.23
N GLU A 45 7.30 -26.27 5.00
CA GLU A 45 5.89 -25.86 4.89
C GLU A 45 5.67 -25.29 3.48
N GLU A 46 4.66 -25.83 2.78
CA GLU A 46 4.30 -25.36 1.45
C GLU A 46 3.94 -23.86 1.54
N GLY A 47 4.69 -23.01 0.84
CA GLY A 47 4.47 -21.56 0.87
C GLY A 47 5.46 -20.76 1.72
N THR A 48 6.44 -21.39 2.37
CA THR A 48 7.48 -20.69 3.14
C THR A 48 8.89 -21.04 2.64
N TYR A 49 9.73 -20.02 2.43
CA TYR A 49 11.14 -20.16 2.07
C TYR A 49 12.02 -19.70 3.23
N HIS A 50 12.98 -20.54 3.62
CA HIS A 50 13.98 -20.19 4.62
C HIS A 50 15.32 -19.92 3.93
N LEU A 51 15.88 -18.73 4.19
CA LEU A 51 17.18 -18.31 3.69
C LEU A 51 18.09 -17.90 4.87
N LYS A 52 19.40 -17.95 4.64
CA LYS A 52 20.41 -17.39 5.54
C LYS A 52 21.36 -16.50 4.76
N GLY A 53 21.78 -15.39 5.36
CA GLY A 53 22.61 -14.42 4.67
C GLY A 53 23.27 -13.40 5.57
N ASP A 54 23.81 -12.38 4.94
CA ASP A 54 24.36 -11.19 5.58
C ASP A 54 23.30 -10.09 5.55
N PHE A 55 22.87 -9.62 6.72
CA PHE A 55 21.93 -8.50 6.85
C PHE A 55 22.66 -7.25 7.35
N TYR A 56 22.94 -6.31 6.45
CA TYR A 56 23.71 -5.08 6.73
C TYR A 56 25.04 -5.28 7.48
N GLY A 57 25.73 -6.40 7.31
CA GLY A 57 26.96 -6.76 8.01
C GLY A 57 26.77 -7.70 9.20
N ILE A 58 25.52 -8.05 9.56
CA ILE A 58 25.20 -9.10 10.53
C ILE A 58 25.14 -10.43 9.80
N LYS A 59 26.18 -11.23 9.98
CA LYS A 59 26.28 -12.59 9.41
C LYS A 59 25.29 -13.55 10.06
N ASP A 60 24.93 -14.58 9.31
CA ASP A 60 24.03 -15.67 9.72
C ASP A 60 22.63 -15.19 10.11
N ALA A 61 22.20 -14.03 9.56
CA ALA A 61 20.83 -13.57 9.68
C ALA A 61 19.90 -14.59 9.01
N ARG A 62 18.80 -14.92 9.68
CA ARG A 62 17.78 -15.83 9.15
C ARG A 62 16.73 -14.99 8.47
N LEU A 63 16.37 -15.36 7.26
CA LEU A 63 15.31 -14.73 6.50
C LEU A 63 14.24 -15.79 6.23
N GLU A 64 13.04 -15.53 6.72
CA GLU A 64 11.86 -16.33 6.41
C GLU A 64 10.99 -15.54 5.45
N VAL A 65 10.53 -16.19 4.39
CA VAL A 65 9.72 -15.55 3.36
C VAL A 65 8.48 -16.38 3.10
N THR A 66 7.32 -15.82 3.38
CA THR A 66 6.03 -16.48 3.13
C THR A 66 5.44 -15.98 1.82
N VAL A 67 4.84 -16.87 1.04
CA VAL A 67 4.14 -16.56 -0.20
C VAL A 67 2.70 -17.02 -0.17
N ASN A 68 1.87 -16.42 -1.02
CA ASN A 68 0.53 -16.93 -1.27
C ASN A 68 0.59 -18.27 -2.02
N ASP A 69 -0.09 -19.30 -1.52
CA ASP A 69 -0.03 -20.65 -2.09
C ASP A 69 -0.45 -20.74 -3.57
N LYS A 70 -1.41 -19.90 -3.99
CA LYS A 70 -1.99 -19.93 -5.33
C LYS A 70 -1.22 -19.07 -6.32
N THR A 71 -0.82 -17.87 -5.92
CA THR A 71 -0.17 -16.90 -6.81
C THR A 71 1.35 -16.91 -6.71
N LYS A 72 1.91 -17.57 -5.68
CA LYS A 72 3.34 -17.61 -5.33
C LYS A 72 3.97 -16.22 -5.15
N LEU A 73 3.15 -15.22 -4.85
CA LEU A 73 3.60 -13.87 -4.55
C LEU A 73 4.05 -13.76 -3.11
N LEU A 74 5.06 -12.93 -2.89
CA LEU A 74 5.51 -12.55 -1.56
C LEU A 74 4.35 -12.00 -0.71
N SER A 75 4.19 -12.53 0.48
CA SER A 75 3.27 -12.05 1.52
C SER A 75 4.02 -11.33 2.63
N GLU A 76 5.08 -11.93 3.16
CA GLU A 76 5.87 -11.37 4.25
C GLU A 76 7.31 -11.83 4.10
N ALA A 77 8.26 -10.98 4.49
CA ALA A 77 9.62 -11.43 4.77
C ALA A 77 10.07 -10.98 6.16
N THR A 78 10.51 -11.93 6.96
CA THR A 78 10.99 -11.69 8.32
C THR A 78 12.48 -11.96 8.40
N VAL A 79 13.27 -10.92 8.66
CA VAL A 79 14.70 -11.05 8.94
C VAL A 79 14.91 -11.09 10.44
N THR A 80 15.43 -12.20 10.94
CA THR A 80 15.83 -12.37 12.34
C THR A 80 17.34 -12.29 12.49
N CYS A 81 17.80 -11.34 13.31
CA CYS A 81 19.19 -11.16 13.71
C CYS A 81 19.40 -11.65 15.16
N GLY A 82 20.42 -12.49 15.36
CA GLY A 82 20.73 -13.09 16.66
C GLY A 82 20.57 -14.61 16.66
N PRO A 83 20.42 -15.25 17.84
CA PRO A 83 20.21 -14.65 19.16
C PRO A 83 21.49 -14.07 19.78
N TYR A 84 21.40 -12.88 20.39
CA TYR A 84 22.48 -12.20 21.10
C TYR A 84 22.48 -12.58 22.58
N ARG A 85 23.58 -13.18 23.04
CA ARG A 85 23.73 -13.67 24.43
C ARG A 85 23.98 -12.57 25.47
N THR A 86 24.42 -11.39 25.04
CA THR A 86 24.72 -10.28 25.95
C THR A 86 23.91 -9.04 25.56
N ARG A 87 23.45 -8.31 26.58
CA ARG A 87 22.69 -7.07 26.41
C ARG A 87 23.46 -6.00 25.63
N GLU A 88 24.76 -5.86 25.91
CA GLU A 88 25.63 -4.91 25.21
C GLU A 88 25.71 -5.18 23.71
N LEU A 89 25.83 -6.45 23.31
CA LEU A 89 25.89 -6.84 21.90
C LEU A 89 24.56 -6.56 21.19
N TYR A 90 23.45 -6.86 21.87
CA TYR A 90 22.09 -6.56 21.41
C TYR A 90 21.89 -5.05 21.20
N GLU A 91 22.11 -4.21 22.21
CA GLU A 91 21.87 -2.77 22.14
C GLU A 91 22.74 -2.11 21.05
N ARG A 92 24.00 -2.56 20.92
CA ARG A 92 24.91 -2.07 19.86
C ARG A 92 24.38 -2.40 18.46
N ASN A 93 23.96 -3.65 18.24
CA ASN A 93 23.50 -4.10 16.93
C ASN A 93 22.13 -3.51 16.58
N GLN A 94 21.23 -3.38 17.54
CA GLN A 94 19.94 -2.70 17.35
C GLN A 94 20.13 -1.25 16.88
N LYS A 95 20.97 -0.47 17.58
CA LYS A 95 21.26 0.91 17.19
C LYS A 95 21.92 1.01 15.81
N TYR A 96 22.82 0.08 15.49
CA TYR A 96 23.48 0.02 14.19
C TYR A 96 22.48 -0.26 13.05
N LEU A 97 21.62 -1.27 13.21
CA LEU A 97 20.63 -1.66 12.21
C LEU A 97 19.55 -0.60 12.01
N LEU A 98 19.03 0.00 13.09
CA LEU A 98 18.11 1.14 13.00
C LEU A 98 18.73 2.30 12.22
N GLY A 99 20.01 2.62 12.49
CA GLY A 99 20.72 3.67 11.76
C GLY A 99 21.02 3.35 10.29
N LYS A 100 20.99 2.07 9.89
CA LYS A 100 21.07 1.65 8.49
C LYS A 100 19.71 1.79 7.81
N LEU A 101 18.68 1.23 8.42
CA LEU A 101 17.32 1.30 7.88
C LEU A 101 16.81 2.74 7.80
N GLN A 102 17.14 3.61 8.76
CA GLN A 102 16.77 5.03 8.70
C GLN A 102 17.36 5.75 7.48
N ARG A 103 18.55 5.34 7.01
CA ARG A 103 19.17 5.93 5.82
C ARG A 103 18.51 5.46 4.53
N GLU A 104 18.01 4.24 4.52
CA GLU A 104 17.35 3.64 3.35
C GLU A 104 15.88 4.06 3.25
N TRP A 105 15.18 4.07 4.38
CA TRP A 105 13.71 4.19 4.46
C TRP A 105 13.20 5.49 5.09
N GLY A 106 14.12 6.36 5.54
CA GLY A 106 13.76 7.61 6.19
C GLY A 106 13.45 7.45 7.68
N ASN A 107 12.75 8.43 8.25
CA ASN A 107 12.50 8.48 9.69
C ASN A 107 11.54 7.37 10.15
N PHE A 108 11.64 7.02 11.43
CA PHE A 108 10.82 6.00 12.07
C PHE A 108 10.00 6.58 13.23
N LYS A 109 8.85 5.98 13.51
CA LYS A 109 8.07 6.21 14.73
C LYS A 109 8.35 5.06 15.69
N ALA A 110 8.65 5.37 16.96
CA ALA A 110 8.88 4.36 17.99
C ALA A 110 7.72 4.36 18.99
N LYS A 111 7.29 3.17 19.42
CA LYS A 111 6.41 3.05 20.60
C LYS A 111 7.15 3.62 21.81
N GLY A 112 6.43 4.26 22.74
CA GLY A 112 7.05 4.99 23.86
C GLY A 112 7.92 4.13 24.80
N ASP A 113 7.77 2.80 24.74
CA ASP A 113 8.56 1.80 25.45
C ASP A 113 9.77 1.27 24.65
N GLY A 114 9.92 1.69 23.38
CA GLY A 114 11.01 1.29 22.48
C GLY A 114 10.95 -0.17 22.00
N SER A 115 9.82 -0.86 22.19
CA SER A 115 9.65 -2.28 21.82
C SER A 115 9.38 -2.48 20.33
N LEU A 116 8.77 -1.47 19.70
CA LEU A 116 8.39 -1.47 18.28
C LEU A 116 8.90 -0.20 17.60
N TYR A 117 9.54 -0.39 16.45
CA TYR A 117 9.87 0.69 15.53
C TYR A 117 9.12 0.45 14.22
N ILE A 118 8.37 1.46 13.79
CA ILE A 118 7.67 1.50 12.51
C ILE A 118 8.51 2.38 11.59
N LEU A 119 9.01 1.78 10.51
CA LEU A 119 9.80 2.49 9.50
C LEU A 119 8.98 2.64 8.22
N THR A 120 9.27 3.72 7.49
CA THR A 120 8.47 4.29 6.39
C THR A 120 7.17 4.95 6.86
N GLU A 121 6.65 5.89 6.07
CA GLU A 121 5.37 6.55 6.35
C GLU A 121 4.17 5.59 6.28
N TYR A 122 4.33 4.45 5.63
CA TYR A 122 3.29 3.43 5.47
C TYR A 122 3.38 2.29 6.49
N GLY A 123 4.47 2.22 7.26
CA GLY A 123 4.66 1.20 8.29
C GLY A 123 4.98 -0.21 7.80
N TYR A 124 5.45 -0.33 6.56
CA TYR A 124 5.79 -1.60 5.92
C TYR A 124 6.96 -2.36 6.56
N ILE A 125 7.78 -1.67 7.37
CA ILE A 125 8.88 -2.31 8.08
C ILE A 125 8.66 -2.13 9.56
N ARG A 126 8.50 -3.24 10.27
CA ARG A 126 8.37 -3.28 11.73
C ARG A 126 9.59 -3.94 12.33
N GLN A 127 10.11 -3.39 13.42
CA GLN A 127 11.12 -4.07 14.23
C GLN A 127 10.52 -4.50 15.56
N SER A 128 10.61 -5.80 15.89
CA SER A 128 10.33 -6.31 17.23
C SER A 128 11.57 -6.91 17.88
N VAL A 129 11.50 -7.10 19.20
CA VAL A 129 12.56 -7.75 19.98
C VAL A 129 11.95 -8.89 20.79
N THR A 130 12.53 -10.08 20.66
CA THR A 130 12.14 -11.25 21.45
C THR A 130 13.18 -11.55 22.50
N LEU A 131 12.76 -11.62 23.77
CA LEU A 131 13.57 -12.15 24.87
C LEU A 131 13.31 -13.65 25.01
N HIS A 132 14.34 -14.44 24.78
CA HIS A 132 14.29 -15.90 24.91
C HIS A 132 14.40 -16.32 26.38
N GLU A 133 13.88 -17.50 26.73
CA GLU A 133 13.95 -18.05 28.09
C GLU A 133 15.37 -18.14 28.65
N ASN A 134 16.36 -18.29 27.77
CA ASN A 134 17.79 -18.35 28.12
C ASN A 134 18.44 -16.96 28.32
N GLY A 135 17.66 -15.88 28.30
CA GLY A 135 18.13 -14.50 28.46
C GLY A 135 18.74 -13.87 27.20
N ALA A 136 18.79 -14.59 26.07
CA ALA A 136 19.24 -14.04 24.81
C ALA A 136 18.16 -13.18 24.15
N HIS A 137 18.58 -12.23 23.30
CA HIS A 137 17.69 -11.35 22.56
C HIS A 137 17.78 -11.63 21.06
N SER A 138 16.65 -11.71 20.36
CA SER A 138 16.60 -11.65 18.90
C SER A 138 15.93 -10.37 18.45
N ILE A 139 16.41 -9.80 17.35
CA ILE A 139 15.78 -8.66 16.69
C ILE A 139 15.15 -9.16 15.41
N SER A 140 13.86 -8.94 15.25
CA SER A 140 13.12 -9.34 14.05
C SER A 140 12.67 -8.09 13.29
N TYR A 141 12.96 -8.07 11.99
CA TYR A 141 12.48 -7.07 11.06
C TYR A 141 11.45 -7.71 10.14
N TYR A 142 10.21 -7.26 10.23
CA TYR A 142 9.11 -7.69 9.40
C TYR A 142 9.00 -6.72 8.25
N TYR A 143 9.34 -7.19 7.07
CA TYR A 143 9.04 -6.55 5.80
C TYR A 143 7.67 -7.05 5.39
N LEU A 144 6.65 -6.33 5.88
CA LEU A 144 5.27 -6.56 5.53
C LEU A 144 5.07 -5.96 4.15
N ASN A 145 5.27 -6.79 3.13
CA ASN A 145 4.65 -6.48 1.86
C ASN A 145 3.15 -6.61 2.10
N MET A 146 2.43 -5.50 2.19
CA MET A 146 0.98 -5.57 2.00
C MET A 146 0.83 -6.10 0.58
N ALA A 147 0.68 -7.43 0.48
CA ALA A 147 1.01 -8.21 -0.70
C ALA A 147 0.53 -7.47 -1.93
N PRO A 148 1.26 -7.51 -3.06
CA PRO A 148 1.14 -6.52 -4.13
C PRO A 148 -0.32 -6.10 -4.42
N TYR A 149 -1.26 -7.03 -4.43
CA TYR A 149 -2.70 -6.87 -4.60
C TYR A 149 -3.48 -5.94 -3.65
N TYR A 150 -2.86 -5.31 -2.65
CA TYR A 150 -3.58 -4.64 -1.57
C TYR A 150 -3.18 -3.18 -1.33
N LYS A 151 -2.52 -2.52 -2.30
CA LYS A 151 -2.18 -1.10 -2.23
C LYS A 151 -3.39 -0.15 -2.31
N ASP A 152 -4.63 -0.58 -2.02
CA ASP A 152 -5.84 0.25 -2.18
C ASP A 152 -5.80 1.48 -1.27
N VAL A 153 -5.48 1.31 0.01
CA VAL A 153 -5.24 2.40 0.98
C VAL A 153 -4.19 3.38 0.47
N SER A 154 -3.04 2.86 0.03
CA SER A 154 -1.93 3.68 -0.49
C SER A 154 -2.24 4.33 -1.84
N ASN A 155 -3.13 3.74 -2.65
CA ASN A 155 -3.62 4.31 -3.90
C ASN A 155 -4.54 5.51 -3.66
N MET A 156 -5.12 5.60 -2.46
CA MET A 156 -5.91 6.74 -1.99
C MET A 156 -5.05 7.81 -1.30
N GLY A 157 -3.72 7.64 -1.25
CA GLY A 157 -2.80 8.56 -0.57
C GLY A 157 -2.87 8.46 0.96
N LEU A 158 -3.43 7.39 1.49
CA LEU A 158 -3.53 7.15 2.92
C LEU A 158 -2.25 6.45 3.41
N LYS A 159 -1.76 6.88 4.57
CA LYS A 159 -0.54 6.40 5.22
C LYS A 159 -0.91 5.48 6.37
N GLY A 160 -0.20 4.36 6.55
CA GLY A 160 -0.40 3.40 7.65
C GLY A 160 -1.41 2.28 7.39
N PHE A 161 -1.64 1.42 8.39
CA PHE A 161 -2.59 0.29 8.38
C PHE A 161 -4.02 0.78 8.61
N VAL A 162 -4.57 1.49 7.61
CA VAL A 162 -5.93 2.00 7.69
C VAL A 162 -6.91 0.85 7.81
N GLN A 163 -7.80 0.93 8.80
CA GLN A 163 -8.92 0.04 9.02
C GLN A 163 -10.18 0.59 8.36
N GLU A 164 -10.42 1.89 8.53
CA GLU A 164 -11.65 2.53 8.07
C GLU A 164 -11.42 3.99 7.72
N VAL A 165 -12.11 4.48 6.68
CA VAL A 165 -12.25 5.90 6.41
C VAL A 165 -13.71 6.28 6.41
N ILE A 166 -14.09 7.16 7.32
CA ILE A 166 -15.43 7.73 7.41
C ILE A 166 -15.40 9.13 6.81
N THR A 167 -16.23 9.36 5.80
CA THR A 167 -16.32 10.61 5.07
C THR A 167 -17.64 11.32 5.36
N GLU A 168 -17.56 12.49 5.97
CA GLU A 168 -18.69 13.40 6.13
C GLU A 168 -18.90 14.24 4.87
N ASN A 169 -20.15 14.35 4.40
CA ASN A 169 -20.52 14.95 3.12
C ASN A 169 -19.81 14.31 1.90
N PRO A 170 -19.98 12.98 1.68
CA PRO A 170 -19.31 12.25 0.61
C PRO A 170 -19.93 12.59 -0.76
N VAL A 171 -19.37 13.56 -1.48
CA VAL A 171 -19.91 13.99 -2.79
C VAL A 171 -19.38 13.12 -3.95
N ALA A 172 -18.18 12.55 -3.80
CA ALA A 172 -17.47 11.81 -4.86
C ALA A 172 -16.87 10.47 -4.42
N GLU A 173 -17.05 10.15 -3.15
CA GLU A 173 -16.40 9.05 -2.44
C GLU A 173 -17.48 8.27 -1.69
N ASN A 174 -17.14 7.07 -1.24
CA ASN A 174 -18.06 6.33 -0.41
C ASN A 174 -18.10 6.97 1.01
N PRO A 175 -19.27 6.98 1.66
CA PRO A 175 -19.40 7.51 3.02
C PRO A 175 -18.50 6.79 4.02
N ILE A 176 -18.33 5.49 3.84
CA ILE A 176 -17.52 4.63 4.69
C ILE A 176 -16.78 3.65 3.78
N GLU A 177 -15.48 3.55 3.97
CA GLU A 177 -14.62 2.54 3.35
C GLU A 177 -13.96 1.72 4.44
N HIS A 178 -14.14 0.40 4.38
CA HIS A 178 -13.47 -0.54 5.26
C HIS A 178 -12.32 -1.22 4.55
N PHE A 179 -11.26 -1.48 5.30
CA PHE A 179 -10.07 -2.15 4.82
C PHE A 179 -9.75 -3.32 5.73
N ASP A 180 -9.39 -4.46 5.13
CA ASP A 180 -8.88 -5.57 5.90
C ASP A 180 -7.48 -5.24 6.47
N GLU A 181 -6.96 -6.06 7.37
CA GLU A 181 -5.62 -5.89 7.98
C GLU A 181 -4.49 -5.86 6.93
N MET A 182 -4.76 -6.28 5.69
CA MET A 182 -3.83 -6.27 4.57
C MET A 182 -3.94 -5.01 3.69
N GLY A 183 -4.83 -4.06 4.03
CA GLY A 183 -5.01 -2.81 3.29
C GLY A 183 -5.91 -2.91 2.05
N LYS A 184 -6.64 -4.01 1.88
CA LYS A 184 -7.58 -4.19 0.77
C LYS A 184 -8.92 -3.58 1.09
N ILE A 185 -9.52 -2.91 0.11
CA ILE A 185 -10.91 -2.47 0.22
C ILE A 185 -11.85 -3.68 0.41
N GLU A 186 -12.56 -3.70 1.53
CA GLU A 186 -13.61 -4.69 1.86
C GLU A 186 -14.92 -4.36 1.14
N SER A 187 -14.86 -4.10 -0.17
CA SER A 187 -16.07 -3.98 -0.97
C SER A 187 -16.57 -5.36 -1.41
N THR A 188 -17.79 -5.71 -0.98
CA THR A 188 -18.51 -6.90 -1.43
C THR A 188 -18.97 -6.81 -2.89
N GLU A 189 -18.88 -5.64 -3.52
CA GLU A 189 -19.41 -5.37 -4.85
C GLU A 189 -18.41 -5.67 -5.98
N LEU A 190 -17.10 -5.63 -5.69
CA LEU A 190 -16.04 -5.87 -6.69
C LEU A 190 -15.71 -7.36 -6.86
N THR A 191 -16.03 -7.87 -8.04
CA THR A 191 -15.78 -9.23 -8.53
C THR A 191 -14.74 -9.24 -9.67
N GLU A 192 -14.23 -10.41 -10.06
CA GLU A 192 -13.28 -10.60 -11.18
C GLU A 192 -12.06 -9.63 -11.17
N ARG A 193 -11.51 -9.37 -9.97
CA ARG A 193 -10.36 -8.48 -9.78
C ARG A 193 -9.12 -9.02 -10.51
N LYS A 194 -8.41 -8.16 -11.24
CA LYS A 194 -7.12 -8.44 -11.89
C LYS A 194 -6.12 -7.37 -11.51
N TYR A 195 -4.90 -7.80 -11.27
CA TYR A 195 -3.82 -6.97 -10.79
C TYR A 195 -2.59 -7.08 -11.70
N ASN A 196 -1.71 -6.07 -11.72
CA ASN A 196 -0.43 -6.14 -12.43
C ASN A 196 0.65 -6.87 -11.61
N GLN A 197 1.86 -7.03 -12.18
CA GLN A 197 2.98 -7.74 -11.54
C GLN A 197 3.52 -7.06 -10.28
N VAL A 198 3.23 -5.76 -10.11
CA VAL A 198 3.59 -4.94 -8.95
C VAL A 198 2.40 -4.78 -8.01
N GLY A 199 1.27 -5.43 -8.32
CA GLY A 199 0.13 -5.54 -7.43
C GLY A 199 -0.98 -4.52 -7.55
N TYR A 200 -0.85 -3.52 -8.40
CA TYR A 200 -1.93 -2.56 -8.60
C TYR A 200 -3.14 -3.21 -9.25
N LEU A 201 -4.35 -2.93 -8.74
CA LEU A 201 -5.60 -3.36 -9.34
C LEU A 201 -5.71 -2.70 -10.71
N ILE A 202 -5.73 -3.47 -11.80
CA ILE A 202 -5.82 -2.93 -13.18
C ILE A 202 -7.22 -3.10 -13.77
N SER A 203 -8.00 -4.07 -13.28
CA SER A 203 -9.41 -4.18 -13.64
C SER A 203 -10.23 -4.93 -12.60
N ALA A 204 -11.51 -4.60 -12.49
CA ALA A 204 -12.49 -5.37 -11.72
C ALA A 204 -13.87 -5.25 -12.38
N THR A 205 -14.83 -6.04 -11.92
CA THR A 205 -16.23 -5.93 -12.34
C THR A 205 -17.12 -5.66 -11.15
N THR A 206 -18.12 -4.80 -11.31
CA THR A 206 -19.20 -4.61 -10.34
C THR A 206 -20.54 -4.86 -11.01
N THR A 207 -21.55 -5.20 -10.21
CA THR A 207 -22.92 -5.33 -10.69
C THR A 207 -23.79 -4.33 -9.93
N GLU A 208 -24.33 -3.34 -10.65
CA GLU A 208 -25.19 -2.32 -10.06
C GLU A 208 -26.49 -2.27 -10.86
N GLY A 209 -27.64 -2.37 -10.18
CA GLY A 209 -28.95 -2.40 -10.85
C GLY A 209 -29.15 -3.59 -11.81
N GLY A 210 -28.38 -4.69 -11.63
CA GLY A 210 -28.42 -5.87 -12.50
C GLY A 210 -27.55 -5.79 -13.75
N GLU A 211 -26.84 -4.67 -13.97
CA GLU A 211 -25.93 -4.50 -15.10
C GLU A 211 -24.47 -4.67 -14.68
N LYS A 212 -23.74 -5.51 -15.44
CA LYS A 212 -22.30 -5.70 -15.25
C LYS A 212 -21.55 -4.47 -15.76
N LYS A 213 -20.70 -3.89 -14.91
CA LYS A 213 -19.79 -2.80 -15.25
C LYS A 213 -18.36 -3.30 -15.18
N LEU A 214 -17.59 -3.06 -16.23
CA LEU A 214 -16.15 -3.27 -16.21
C LEU A 214 -15.47 -1.98 -15.74
N ILE A 215 -14.62 -2.10 -14.73
CA ILE A 215 -13.79 -1.02 -14.22
C ILE A 215 -12.35 -1.28 -14.65
N THR A 216 -11.69 -0.28 -15.22
CA THR A 216 -10.25 -0.27 -15.50
C THR A 216 -9.59 0.82 -14.69
N TYR A 217 -8.40 0.55 -14.18
CA TYR A 217 -7.63 1.44 -13.32
C TYR A 217 -6.28 1.71 -13.98
N GLU A 218 -5.81 2.94 -13.91
CA GLU A 218 -4.53 3.37 -14.45
C GLU A 218 -3.80 4.23 -13.43
N TYR A 219 -2.48 4.07 -13.38
CA TYR A 219 -1.60 4.71 -12.41
C TYR A 219 -0.57 5.61 -13.13
N ASN A 220 -0.06 6.62 -12.44
CA ASN A 220 1.11 7.39 -12.90
C ASN A 220 2.41 6.68 -12.55
N ASP A 221 3.54 7.28 -12.92
CA ASP A 221 4.88 6.71 -12.72
C ASP A 221 5.25 6.63 -11.23
N GLU A 222 4.63 7.48 -10.41
CA GLU A 222 4.74 7.50 -8.94
C GLU A 222 3.80 6.50 -8.23
N GLY A 223 3.04 5.69 -8.98
CA GLY A 223 2.17 4.66 -8.38
C GLY A 223 0.92 5.20 -7.69
N ASN A 224 0.47 6.40 -8.04
CA ASN A 224 -0.81 7.00 -7.64
C ASN A 224 -1.88 6.72 -8.68
N LEU A 225 -3.13 6.49 -8.23
CA LEU A 225 -4.25 6.25 -9.12
C LEU A 225 -4.50 7.48 -9.98
N LYS A 226 -4.26 7.38 -11.28
CA LYS A 226 -4.38 8.48 -12.23
C LYS A 226 -5.77 8.55 -12.85
N ARG A 227 -6.35 7.39 -13.17
CA ARG A 227 -7.63 7.33 -13.88
C ARG A 227 -8.38 6.03 -13.59
N THR A 228 -9.70 6.14 -13.46
CA THR A 228 -10.61 5.00 -13.54
C THR A 228 -11.57 5.16 -14.71
N ILE A 229 -11.88 4.05 -15.35
CA ILE A 229 -12.83 3.97 -16.46
C ILE A 229 -13.85 2.90 -16.11
N GLN A 230 -15.09 3.29 -15.88
CA GLN A 230 -16.21 2.37 -15.72
C GLN A 230 -17.00 2.32 -17.02
N THR A 231 -17.13 1.13 -17.60
CA THR A 231 -17.92 0.91 -18.81
C THR A 231 -19.06 -0.02 -18.50
N ASN A 232 -20.27 0.47 -18.72
CA ASN A 232 -21.46 -0.38 -18.67
C ASN A 232 -21.51 -1.23 -19.95
N THR A 233 -21.46 -2.56 -19.78
CA THR A 233 -21.33 -3.45 -20.94
C THR A 233 -22.60 -3.55 -21.77
N VAL A 234 -23.76 -3.12 -21.25
CA VAL A 234 -25.06 -3.15 -21.93
C VAL A 234 -25.35 -1.81 -22.61
N SER A 235 -25.33 -0.71 -21.87
CA SER A 235 -25.69 0.62 -22.41
C SER A 235 -24.55 1.28 -23.19
N GLY A 236 -23.31 0.83 -23.00
CA GLY A 236 -22.11 1.47 -23.56
C GLY A 236 -21.79 2.83 -22.91
N LEU A 237 -22.50 3.20 -21.83
CA LEU A 237 -22.19 4.38 -21.03
C LEU A 237 -20.82 4.20 -20.38
N LYS A 238 -20.01 5.26 -20.45
CA LYS A 238 -18.66 5.28 -19.92
C LYS A 238 -18.51 6.42 -18.92
N LEU A 239 -18.15 6.11 -17.69
CA LEU A 239 -17.74 7.09 -16.69
C LEU A 239 -16.21 7.07 -16.60
N VAL A 240 -15.59 8.23 -16.80
CA VAL A 240 -14.14 8.40 -16.66
C VAL A 240 -13.89 9.33 -15.49
N THR A 241 -13.13 8.86 -14.51
CA THR A 241 -12.65 9.66 -13.38
C THR A 241 -11.15 9.84 -13.50
N GLU A 242 -10.67 11.07 -13.47
CA GLU A 242 -9.24 11.42 -13.51
C GLU A 242 -8.86 12.10 -12.20
N TYR A 243 -7.69 11.76 -11.68
CA TYR A 243 -7.18 12.28 -10.42
C TYR A 243 -5.87 13.05 -10.66
N LYS A 244 -5.64 14.10 -9.87
CA LYS A 244 -4.37 14.81 -9.81
C LYS A 244 -3.82 14.79 -8.40
N TRP A 245 -2.51 14.67 -8.32
CA TRP A 245 -1.74 14.54 -7.09
C TRP A 245 -0.72 15.68 -7.01
N ASN A 246 -0.40 16.14 -5.80
CA ASN A 246 0.75 17.02 -5.54
C ASN A 246 2.03 16.19 -5.34
N ASP A 247 3.17 16.87 -5.13
CA ASP A 247 4.48 16.24 -4.94
C ASP A 247 4.55 15.43 -3.64
N ASP A 248 3.68 15.73 -2.67
CA ASP A 248 3.56 15.00 -1.39
C ASP A 248 2.65 13.76 -1.50
N GLY A 249 2.14 13.45 -2.69
CA GLY A 249 1.29 12.29 -2.92
C GLY A 249 -0.16 12.45 -2.43
N GLU A 250 -0.63 13.68 -2.25
CA GLU A 250 -2.00 14.00 -1.86
C GLU A 250 -2.87 14.38 -3.06
N MET A 251 -4.12 13.92 -3.07
CA MET A 251 -5.05 14.19 -4.16
C MET A 251 -5.56 15.64 -4.10
N VAL A 252 -5.23 16.43 -5.13
CA VAL A 252 -5.63 17.85 -5.23
C VAL A 252 -6.82 18.08 -6.16
N GLN A 253 -7.16 17.10 -7.00
CA GLN A 253 -8.28 17.22 -7.94
C GLN A 253 -8.87 15.86 -8.33
N GLN A 254 -10.19 15.81 -8.48
CA GLN A 254 -10.94 14.72 -9.11
C GLN A 254 -11.82 15.29 -10.22
N SER A 255 -11.77 14.69 -11.41
CA SER A 255 -12.57 15.08 -12.57
C SER A 255 -13.33 13.87 -13.10
N GLN A 256 -14.65 13.91 -13.00
CA GLN A 256 -15.54 12.89 -13.55
C GLN A 256 -16.20 13.38 -14.84
N LYS A 257 -16.23 12.53 -15.86
CA LYS A 257 -16.89 12.78 -17.13
C LYS A 257 -17.68 11.55 -17.55
N ALA A 258 -18.95 11.73 -17.87
CA ALA A 258 -19.77 10.67 -18.45
C ALA A 258 -19.88 10.86 -19.96
N PHE A 259 -19.68 9.77 -20.69
CA PHE A 259 -19.76 9.69 -22.13
C PHE A 259 -20.86 8.72 -22.53
N ASP A 260 -21.61 9.07 -23.58
CA ASP A 260 -22.56 8.17 -24.19
C ASP A 260 -21.87 7.11 -25.09
N LYS A 261 -22.66 6.20 -25.66
CA LYS A 261 -22.17 5.14 -26.55
C LYS A 261 -21.51 5.66 -27.84
N THR A 262 -21.73 6.92 -28.21
CA THR A 262 -21.08 7.58 -29.36
C THR A 262 -19.81 8.33 -28.95
N ASN A 263 -19.41 8.20 -27.68
CA ASN A 263 -18.28 8.87 -27.05
C ASN A 263 -18.43 10.40 -26.97
N GLU A 264 -19.68 10.90 -26.95
CA GLU A 264 -19.97 12.30 -26.66
C GLU A 264 -20.04 12.52 -25.14
N CYS A 265 -19.37 13.56 -24.63
CA CYS A 265 -19.43 13.93 -23.21
C CYS A 265 -20.79 14.58 -22.89
N ILE A 266 -21.55 13.97 -21.98
CA ILE A 266 -22.91 14.40 -21.60
C ILE A 266 -22.97 15.04 -20.21
N MET A 267 -21.97 14.78 -19.37
CA MET A 267 -21.85 15.32 -18.02
C MET A 267 -20.38 15.47 -17.66
N SER A 268 -20.03 16.54 -16.95
CA SER A 268 -18.73 16.66 -16.30
C SER A 268 -18.87 17.28 -14.93
N VAL A 269 -18.18 16.69 -13.96
CA VAL A 269 -18.03 17.19 -12.60
C VAL A 269 -16.54 17.33 -12.33
N THR A 270 -16.09 18.51 -11.93
CA THR A 270 -14.71 18.73 -11.47
C THR A 270 -14.74 19.17 -10.02
N MET A 271 -13.91 18.54 -9.21
CA MET A 271 -13.75 18.79 -7.79
C MET A 271 -12.28 19.14 -7.54
N LYS A 272 -12.04 20.27 -6.89
CA LYS A 272 -10.71 20.68 -6.43
C LYS A 272 -10.67 20.62 -4.92
N TYR A 273 -9.62 20.02 -4.39
CA TYR A 273 -9.40 19.84 -2.97
C TYR A 273 -8.44 20.92 -2.48
N ASP A 274 -8.84 21.61 -1.42
CA ASP A 274 -7.96 22.47 -0.62
C ASP A 274 -7.84 21.85 0.77
N ILE A 275 -6.69 21.26 1.07
CA ILE A 275 -6.42 20.48 2.28
C ILE A 275 -6.03 21.47 3.39
N GLN A 276 -6.83 21.52 4.46
CA GLN A 276 -6.72 22.58 5.48
C GLN A 276 -6.08 22.11 6.79
N GLU A 277 -6.29 20.86 7.21
CA GLU A 277 -5.90 20.41 8.57
C GLU A 277 -5.71 18.89 8.65
N ARG A 278 -4.79 18.45 9.54
CA ARG A 278 -4.52 17.08 9.99
C ARG A 278 -4.24 17.13 11.51
N ASP A 279 -4.55 16.06 12.28
CA ASP A 279 -4.04 15.97 13.66
C ASP A 279 -2.57 15.53 13.71
N ASP A 280 -2.00 15.49 14.92
CA ASP A 280 -0.63 15.07 15.20
C ASP A 280 -0.30 13.64 14.72
N ASN A 281 -1.31 12.83 14.42
CA ASN A 281 -1.17 11.45 13.93
C ASN A 281 -1.56 11.27 12.47
N ASP A 282 -1.96 12.35 11.77
CA ASP A 282 -2.50 12.35 10.42
C ASP A 282 -3.83 11.56 10.26
N ASN A 283 -4.58 11.35 11.35
CA ASN A 283 -5.77 10.49 11.40
C ASN A 283 -7.04 11.14 10.84
N TRP A 284 -7.00 12.41 10.44
CA TRP A 284 -8.13 13.03 9.77
C TRP A 284 -7.67 14.11 8.81
N THR A 285 -8.54 14.45 7.86
CA THR A 285 -8.32 15.57 6.93
C THR A 285 -9.60 16.37 6.73
N ARG A 286 -9.48 17.69 6.68
CA ARG A 286 -10.57 18.57 6.23
C ARG A 286 -10.21 19.22 4.91
N ASN A 287 -11.12 19.06 3.95
CA ASN A 287 -10.95 19.54 2.59
C ASN A 287 -12.09 20.48 2.22
N GLN A 288 -11.77 21.61 1.58
CA GLN A 288 -12.78 22.42 0.90
C GLN A 288 -12.84 22.02 -0.57
N LEU A 289 -14.00 21.51 -0.98
CA LEU A 289 -14.26 21.04 -2.33
C LEU A 289 -14.94 22.12 -3.14
N HIS A 290 -14.32 22.51 -4.24
CA HIS A 290 -14.95 23.35 -5.25
C HIS A 290 -15.48 22.49 -6.38
N ILE A 291 -16.80 22.34 -6.45
CA ILE A 291 -17.46 21.44 -7.39
C ILE A 291 -18.08 22.25 -8.51
N THR A 292 -17.66 21.98 -9.73
CA THR A 292 -18.28 22.51 -10.95
C THR A 292 -18.96 21.38 -11.70
N ASN A 293 -20.28 21.44 -11.81
CA ASN A 293 -21.08 20.48 -12.58
C ASN A 293 -21.60 21.15 -13.85
N TRP A 294 -21.53 20.42 -14.96
CA TRP A 294 -22.14 20.79 -16.22
C TRP A 294 -22.87 19.60 -16.84
N LEU A 295 -24.09 19.87 -17.31
CA LEU A 295 -24.92 18.97 -18.10
C LEU A 295 -25.19 19.58 -19.48
N LYS A 296 -25.22 18.75 -20.51
CA LYS A 296 -25.50 19.19 -21.88
C LYS A 296 -26.83 19.97 -21.95
N GLY A 297 -26.77 21.17 -22.53
CA GLY A 297 -27.93 22.07 -22.65
C GLY A 297 -28.26 22.88 -21.39
N GLN A 298 -27.47 22.75 -20.32
CA GLN A 298 -27.65 23.51 -19.08
C GLN A 298 -26.48 24.46 -18.83
N ARG A 299 -26.73 25.48 -18.00
CA ARG A 299 -25.66 26.34 -17.46
C ARG A 299 -24.87 25.54 -16.42
N ALA A 300 -23.56 25.75 -16.38
CA ALA A 300 -22.73 25.18 -15.33
C ALA A 300 -23.19 25.67 -13.96
N GLN A 301 -23.19 24.78 -12.99
CA GLN A 301 -23.50 25.05 -11.59
C GLN A 301 -22.24 24.87 -10.76
N THR A 302 -22.09 25.71 -9.74
CA THR A 302 -20.97 25.64 -8.82
C THR A 302 -21.50 25.50 -7.40
N MET A 303 -20.83 24.67 -6.60
CA MET A 303 -21.10 24.51 -5.19
C MET A 303 -19.78 24.34 -4.44
N GLU A 304 -19.77 24.78 -3.19
CA GLU A 304 -18.68 24.55 -2.25
C GLU A 304 -19.16 23.58 -1.18
N VAL A 305 -18.35 22.57 -0.90
CA VAL A 305 -18.64 21.55 0.11
C VAL A 305 -17.42 21.38 0.99
N VAL A 306 -17.63 21.39 2.30
CA VAL A 306 -16.59 20.98 3.25
C VAL A 306 -16.76 19.50 3.51
N GLN A 307 -15.71 18.74 3.22
CA GLN A 307 -15.63 17.31 3.47
C GLN A 307 -14.62 17.07 4.59
N THR A 308 -15.00 16.27 5.58
CA THR A 308 -14.12 15.79 6.64
C THR A 308 -13.95 14.30 6.47
N ARG A 309 -12.71 13.81 6.46
CA ARG A 309 -12.41 12.38 6.53
C ARG A 309 -11.81 12.07 7.88
N THR A 310 -12.38 11.10 8.58
CA THR A 310 -11.81 10.50 9.79
C THR A 310 -11.25 9.13 9.41
N ILE A 311 -10.01 8.87 9.78
CA ILE A 311 -9.23 7.68 9.43
C ILE A 311 -8.99 6.89 10.71
N SER A 312 -9.49 5.66 10.75
CA SER A 312 -9.19 4.69 11.80
C SER A 312 -8.08 3.77 11.33
N TYR A 313 -7.23 3.37 12.26
CA TYR A 313 -6.12 2.45 12.04
C TYR A 313 -6.37 1.17 12.82
N TRP A 314 -5.89 0.04 12.29
CA TRP A 314 -5.88 -1.20 13.05
C TRP A 314 -5.07 -1.00 14.33
N ASP A 315 -5.63 -1.44 15.47
CA ASP A 315 -4.91 -1.44 16.74
C ASP A 315 -3.65 -2.31 16.59
N GLU A 316 -2.48 -1.68 16.76
CA GLU A 316 -1.21 -2.38 16.86
C GLU A 316 -1.06 -2.95 18.27
N ASP A 317 -1.81 -4.03 18.55
CA ASP A 317 -1.57 -4.87 19.73
C ASP A 317 -0.14 -5.44 19.73
#